data_AF-A0A2U1CB41-F1
#
_entry.id   AF-A0A2U1CB41-F1
#
_cell.length_a   1.000
_cell.length_b   1.000
_cell.length_c   1.000
_cell.angle_alpha   90.00
_cell.angle_beta   90.00
_cell.angle_gamma   90.00
#
_symmetry.space_group_name_H-M   'P 1'
#
loop_
_entity.id
_entity.type
_entity.pdbx_description
1 polymer ?
#
loop_
_entity_poly.entity_id
_entity_poly.type
_entity_poly.pdbx_seq_one_letter_code
_entity_poly.pdbx_strand_id
1 'polypeptide(L)'
;MNKALAAIVFAVIAAPTWAQMTPEGLWRNIDDKTGEAKAEIRIKDNGAGALNGVLEKRLAKDAKPEDLCKECSDDRKDKPLLGLEIIRNAKKAEGKDVWEGGKILDPENGRNYTLRMTPIEGGKKLEVRGSIGPFGRTQTWVRVQ
;
A
#
# COMPACT_ATOMS: atom_id res chain seq x y z
N MET A 1 10.04 -11.09 -63.84
CA MET A 1 8.88 -11.08 -62.93
C MET A 1 8.96 -12.35 -62.08
N ASN A 2 9.01 -12.24 -60.76
CA ASN A 2 8.29 -13.08 -59.79
C ASN A 2 8.73 -12.67 -58.38
N LYS A 3 7.76 -12.10 -57.65
CA LYS A 3 7.91 -11.48 -56.34
C LYS A 3 7.98 -12.58 -55.28
N ALA A 4 9.08 -12.65 -54.52
CA ALA A 4 9.14 -13.46 -53.31
C ALA A 4 8.39 -12.71 -52.19
N LEU A 5 7.27 -13.26 -51.74
CA LEU A 5 6.56 -12.80 -50.54
C LEU A 5 7.31 -13.30 -49.30
N ALA A 6 7.96 -12.40 -48.58
CA ALA A 6 8.46 -12.66 -47.24
C ALA A 6 7.30 -12.51 -46.24
N ALA A 7 6.85 -13.63 -45.67
CA ALA A 7 5.88 -13.64 -44.59
C ALA A 7 6.59 -13.27 -43.27
N ILE A 8 6.31 -12.09 -42.73
CA ILE A 8 6.76 -11.69 -41.40
C ILE A 8 5.83 -12.35 -40.37
N VAL A 9 6.32 -13.37 -39.68
CA VAL A 9 5.64 -13.98 -38.54
C VAL A 9 5.80 -13.06 -37.33
N PHE A 10 4.73 -12.36 -36.95
CA PHE A 10 4.67 -11.53 -35.75
C PHE A 10 4.36 -12.44 -34.54
N ALA A 11 5.38 -12.97 -33.88
CA ALA A 11 5.21 -13.73 -32.64
C ALA A 11 4.94 -12.75 -31.48
N VAL A 12 3.67 -12.63 -31.07
CA VAL A 12 3.29 -11.92 -29.85
C VAL A 12 3.73 -12.76 -28.66
N ILE A 13 4.87 -12.43 -28.07
CA ILE A 13 5.31 -13.01 -26.81
C ILE A 13 4.46 -12.37 -25.71
N ALA A 14 3.38 -13.04 -25.31
CA ALA A 14 2.65 -12.66 -24.10
C ALA A 14 3.53 -12.98 -22.89
N ALA A 15 4.18 -11.95 -22.32
CA ALA A 15 4.90 -12.10 -21.07
C ALA A 15 3.90 -12.49 -19.97
N PRO A 16 4.15 -13.55 -19.19
CA PRO A 16 3.30 -13.88 -18.06
C PRO A 16 3.33 -12.71 -17.06
N THR A 17 2.16 -12.20 -16.69
CA THR A 17 2.04 -11.24 -15.58
C THR A 17 2.19 -12.03 -14.28
N TRP A 18 3.42 -12.14 -13.76
CA TRP A 18 3.65 -12.78 -12.48
C TRP A 18 3.02 -11.90 -11.40
N ALA A 19 2.10 -12.47 -10.63
CA ALA A 19 1.50 -11.76 -9.51
C ALA A 19 2.61 -11.44 -8.50
N GLN A 20 2.91 -10.14 -8.33
CA GLN A 20 4.08 -9.71 -7.57
C GLN A 20 3.78 -9.80 -6.07
N MET A 21 4.52 -10.65 -5.36
CA MET A 21 4.48 -10.75 -3.89
C MET A 21 5.19 -9.55 -3.24
N THR A 22 4.67 -8.35 -3.48
CA THR A 22 5.20 -7.08 -2.96
C THR A 22 4.07 -6.23 -2.35
N PRO A 23 4.34 -5.44 -1.29
CA PRO A 23 3.43 -4.39 -0.84
C PRO A 23 3.35 -3.19 -1.79
N GLU A 24 4.26 -3.02 -2.75
CA GLU A 24 4.16 -1.93 -3.72
C GLU A 24 2.86 -2.05 -4.53
N GLY A 25 2.09 -0.97 -4.64
CA GLY A 25 0.80 -0.98 -5.34
C GLY A 25 -0.28 -0.12 -4.67
N LEU A 26 -1.51 -0.26 -5.18
CA LEU A 26 -2.73 0.43 -4.67
C LEU A 26 -3.54 -0.50 -3.81
N TRP A 27 -3.82 -0.05 -2.61
CA TRP A 27 -4.49 -0.85 -1.61
C TRP A 27 -5.68 -0.11 -1.07
N ARG A 28 -6.79 -0.82 -0.96
CA ARG A 28 -7.99 -0.34 -0.31
C ARG A 28 -8.09 -1.00 1.06
N ASN A 29 -8.12 -0.20 2.11
CA ASN A 29 -8.39 -0.72 3.45
C ASN A 29 -9.91 -0.80 3.68
N ILE A 30 -10.32 -1.84 4.41
CA ILE A 30 -11.71 -2.14 4.72
C ILE A 30 -11.91 -2.00 6.23
N ASP A 31 -13.02 -1.41 6.65
CA ASP A 31 -13.43 -1.43 8.05
C ASP A 31 -13.91 -2.85 8.41
N ASP A 32 -13.26 -3.49 9.37
CA ASP A 32 -13.58 -4.88 9.73
C ASP A 32 -14.97 -5.02 10.40
N LYS A 33 -15.57 -3.93 10.89
CA LYS A 33 -16.91 -3.95 11.51
C LYS A 33 -18.00 -3.69 10.49
N THR A 34 -17.80 -2.73 9.59
CA THR A 34 -18.85 -2.29 8.64
C THR A 34 -18.70 -2.90 7.25
N GLY A 35 -17.51 -3.40 6.90
CA GLY A 35 -17.17 -3.86 5.55
C GLY A 35 -16.99 -2.74 4.53
N GLU A 36 -17.09 -1.47 4.96
CA GLU A 36 -16.95 -0.32 4.07
C GLU A 36 -15.48 -0.02 3.78
N ALA A 37 -15.20 0.39 2.55
CA ALA A 37 -13.87 0.88 2.18
C ALA A 37 -13.61 2.25 2.80
N LYS A 38 -12.48 2.41 3.49
CA LYS A 38 -12.14 3.68 4.16
C LYS A 38 -11.29 4.60 3.31
N ALA A 39 -10.31 4.05 2.62
CA ALA A 39 -9.31 4.80 1.89
C ALA A 39 -8.60 3.95 0.83
N GLU A 40 -7.92 4.63 -0.09
CA GLU A 40 -6.91 4.03 -0.97
C GLU A 40 -5.53 4.57 -0.60
N ILE A 41 -4.58 3.64 -0.40
CA ILE A 41 -3.22 3.92 0.03
C ILE A 41 -2.28 3.42 -1.06
N ARG A 42 -1.39 4.28 -1.55
CA ARG A 42 -0.33 3.89 -2.48
C ARG A 42 0.96 3.66 -1.73
N ILE A 43 1.53 2.48 -1.93
CA ILE A 43 2.83 2.10 -1.40
C ILE A 43 3.83 2.06 -2.56
N LYS A 44 4.99 2.69 -2.37
CA LYS A 44 6.11 2.74 -3.33
C LYS A 44 7.45 2.66 -2.62
N ASP A 45 8.47 2.20 -3.33
CA ASP A 45 9.86 2.38 -2.91
C ASP A 45 10.23 3.87 -2.82
N ASN A 46 11.00 4.23 -1.80
CA ASN A 46 11.43 5.60 -1.53
C ASN A 46 12.77 5.98 -2.19
N GLY A 47 13.31 5.11 -3.04
CA GLY A 47 14.60 5.26 -3.72
C GLY A 47 15.80 4.72 -2.91
N ALA A 48 15.59 4.34 -1.64
CA ALA A 48 16.62 3.80 -0.76
C ALA A 48 16.37 2.34 -0.35
N GLY A 49 15.50 1.62 -1.08
CA GLY A 49 15.18 0.22 -0.81
C GLY A 49 14.23 0.01 0.37
N ALA A 50 13.47 1.05 0.75
CA ALA A 50 12.43 0.96 1.75
C ALA A 50 11.11 1.50 1.20
N LEU A 51 9.99 0.96 1.68
CA LEU A 51 8.67 1.32 1.22
C LEU A 51 8.05 2.40 2.11
N ASN A 52 7.46 3.40 1.46
CA ASN A 52 6.62 4.42 2.07
C ASN A 52 5.20 4.33 1.48
N GLY A 53 4.21 4.86 2.20
CA GLY A 53 2.82 4.80 1.79
C GLY A 53 2.06 6.08 2.06
N VAL A 54 1.27 6.50 1.07
CA VAL A 54 0.55 7.78 1.03
C VAL A 54 -0.94 7.53 0.88
N LEU A 55 -1.75 8.30 1.60
CA LEU A 55 -3.20 8.32 1.48
C LEU A 55 -3.61 9.01 0.16
N GLU A 56 -3.94 8.23 -0.88
CA GLU A 56 -4.29 8.76 -2.21
C GLU A 56 -5.77 9.11 -2.32
N LYS A 57 -6.65 8.40 -1.63
CA LYS A 57 -8.09 8.70 -1.59
C LYS A 57 -8.69 8.40 -0.24
N ARG A 58 -9.73 9.14 0.10
CA ARG A 58 -10.63 8.85 1.22
C ARG A 58 -11.97 8.42 0.65
N LEU A 59 -12.50 7.32 1.17
CA LEU A 59 -13.71 6.65 0.69
C LEU A 59 -14.84 6.66 1.73
N ALA A 60 -14.54 7.07 2.97
CA ALA A 60 -15.54 7.29 4.00
C ALA A 60 -16.54 8.38 3.56
N LYS A 61 -17.83 8.19 3.84
CA LYS A 61 -18.92 9.06 3.37
C LYS A 61 -18.84 10.50 3.91
N ASP A 62 -18.22 10.66 5.06
CA ASP A 62 -18.02 11.94 5.76
C ASP A 62 -16.66 12.58 5.44
N ALA A 63 -15.84 11.95 4.60
CA ALA A 63 -14.52 12.47 4.27
C ALA A 63 -14.61 13.77 3.46
N LYS A 64 -13.92 14.82 3.94
CA LYS A 64 -13.79 16.09 3.24
C LYS A 64 -12.39 16.26 2.66
N PRO A 65 -12.24 16.92 1.50
CA PRO A 65 -10.92 17.21 0.93
C PRO A 65 -10.03 18.05 1.84
N GLU A 66 -10.61 18.90 2.68
CA GLU A 66 -9.89 19.84 3.55
C GLU A 66 -9.53 19.26 4.93
N ASP A 67 -9.87 17.99 5.19
CA ASP A 67 -9.59 17.38 6.48
C ASP A 67 -8.08 17.27 6.73
N LEU A 68 -7.67 17.70 7.92
CA LEU A 68 -6.28 17.76 8.36
C LEU A 68 -6.00 16.70 9.43
N CYS A 69 -4.75 16.25 9.55
CA CYS A 69 -4.34 15.42 10.69
C CYS A 69 -4.15 16.25 11.96
N LYS A 70 -5.25 16.55 12.65
CA LYS A 70 -5.24 17.35 13.89
C LYS A 70 -4.62 16.60 15.08
N GLU A 71 -4.88 15.29 15.15
CA GLU A 71 -4.38 14.40 16.20
C GLU A 71 -2.89 14.10 16.07
N CYS A 72 -2.32 14.26 14.88
CA CYS A 72 -0.88 14.09 14.67
C CYS A 72 -0.07 15.05 15.55
N SER A 73 1.08 14.57 16.02
CA SER A 73 2.00 15.34 16.87
C SER A 73 3.38 15.56 16.24
N ASP A 74 3.63 14.98 15.06
CA ASP A 74 4.89 15.12 14.33
C ASP A 74 4.77 16.10 13.14
N ASP A 75 5.67 16.00 12.16
CA ASP A 75 5.72 16.82 10.96
C ASP A 75 4.44 16.79 10.11
N ARG A 76 3.54 15.84 10.40
CA ARG A 76 2.25 15.66 9.74
C ARG A 76 1.10 16.39 10.46
N LYS A 77 1.36 17.03 11.61
CA LYS A 77 0.35 17.85 12.30
C LYS A 77 -0.16 18.96 11.40
N ASP A 78 -1.48 19.10 11.36
CA ASP A 78 -2.21 20.11 10.57
C ASP A 78 -1.93 20.05 9.06
N LYS A 79 -1.39 18.93 8.56
CA LYS A 79 -1.27 18.65 7.12
C LYS A 79 -2.56 18.04 6.58
N PRO A 80 -2.90 18.28 5.30
CA PRO A 80 -4.01 17.61 4.64
C PRO A 80 -3.88 16.09 4.75
N LEU A 81 -4.98 15.41 5.06
CA LEU A 81 -5.02 13.95 5.08
C LEU A 81 -4.77 13.38 3.68
N LEU A 82 -5.33 14.02 2.64
CA LEU A 82 -5.06 13.66 1.27
C LEU A 82 -3.59 13.95 0.92
N GLY A 83 -2.88 12.95 0.43
CA GLY A 83 -1.43 13.04 0.18
C GLY A 83 -0.57 12.87 1.43
N LEU A 84 -1.17 12.58 2.60
CA LEU A 84 -0.41 12.36 3.81
C LEU A 84 0.35 11.04 3.75
N GLU A 85 1.65 11.10 4.03
CA GLU A 85 2.48 9.91 4.18
C GLU A 85 2.18 9.24 5.54
N ILE A 86 1.54 8.08 5.50
CA ILE A 86 1.15 7.33 6.69
C ILE A 86 2.07 6.14 6.97
N ILE A 87 2.73 5.56 5.95
CA ILE A 87 3.70 4.47 6.12
C ILE A 87 5.10 5.01 5.81
N ARG A 88 6.07 4.73 6.69
CA ARG A 88 7.45 5.17 6.56
C ARG A 88 8.44 4.03 6.80
N ASN A 89 9.41 3.88 5.90
CA ASN A 89 10.63 3.08 6.04
C ASN A 89 10.42 1.57 6.28
N ALA A 90 9.41 0.96 5.66
CA ALA A 90 9.22 -0.49 5.75
C ALA A 90 10.18 -1.24 4.82
N LYS A 91 11.00 -2.15 5.35
CA LYS A 91 12.02 -2.88 4.60
C LYS A 91 11.71 -4.36 4.52
N LYS A 92 12.05 -4.99 3.40
CA LYS A 92 11.89 -6.44 3.24
C LYS A 92 12.77 -7.17 4.25
N ALA A 93 12.17 -8.09 5.01
CA ALA A 93 12.89 -9.00 5.88
C ALA A 93 13.65 -10.03 5.03
N GLU A 94 14.89 -10.32 5.41
CA GLU A 94 15.74 -11.23 4.66
C GLU A 94 15.11 -12.63 4.55
N GLY A 95 15.07 -13.18 3.34
CA GLY A 95 14.52 -14.51 3.05
C GLY A 95 13.01 -14.66 3.25
N LYS A 96 12.25 -13.56 3.43
CA LYS A 96 10.80 -13.61 3.69
C LYS A 96 10.04 -12.59 2.85
N ASP A 97 8.82 -12.92 2.44
CA ASP A 97 7.88 -11.95 1.85
C ASP A 97 7.15 -11.17 2.94
N VAL A 98 7.93 -10.47 3.76
CA VAL A 98 7.46 -9.65 4.88
C VAL A 98 8.24 -8.35 4.85
N TRP A 99 7.56 -7.22 5.09
CA TRP A 99 8.18 -5.91 5.24
C TRP A 99 7.97 -5.38 6.65
N GLU A 100 9.05 -5.03 7.34
CA GLU A 100 9.03 -4.61 8.74
C GLU A 100 10.08 -3.50 9.02
N GLY A 101 10.27 -3.14 10.29
CA GLY A 101 11.18 -2.06 10.71
C GLY A 101 10.63 -0.65 10.52
N GLY A 102 9.60 -0.48 9.70
CA GLY A 102 8.91 0.78 9.47
C GLY A 102 7.86 1.14 10.52
N LYS A 103 7.21 2.29 10.29
CA LYS A 103 6.10 2.78 11.11
C LYS A 103 4.87 3.06 10.25
N ILE A 104 3.69 2.90 10.86
CA ILE A 104 2.42 3.35 10.29
C ILE A 104 1.75 4.32 11.26
N LEU A 105 1.33 5.47 10.74
CA LEU A 105 0.52 6.45 11.45
C LEU A 105 -0.96 6.13 11.27
N ASP A 106 -1.70 6.17 12.37
CA ASP A 106 -3.15 6.24 12.35
C ASP A 106 -3.59 7.72 12.48
N PRO A 107 -4.11 8.35 11.42
CA PRO A 107 -4.52 9.74 11.48
C PRO A 107 -5.74 9.99 12.38
N GLU A 108 -6.53 8.97 12.71
CA GLU A 108 -7.72 9.10 13.57
C GLU A 108 -7.35 9.32 15.03
N ASN A 109 -6.16 8.88 15.47
CA ASN A 109 -5.67 9.07 16.84
C ASN A 109 -4.26 9.66 16.93
N GLY A 110 -3.63 9.96 15.79
CA GLY A 110 -2.32 10.59 15.70
C GLY A 110 -1.13 9.73 16.10
N ARG A 111 -1.32 8.42 16.35
CA ARG A 111 -0.26 7.56 16.89
C ARG A 111 0.49 6.82 15.79
N ASN A 112 1.80 6.67 16.01
CA ASN A 112 2.66 5.82 15.19
C ASN A 112 2.80 4.42 15.81
N TYR A 113 2.59 3.40 15.00
CA TYR A 113 2.69 1.98 15.35
C TYR A 113 3.87 1.34 14.63
N THR A 114 4.47 0.31 15.23
CA THR A 114 5.39 -0.57 14.49
C THR A 114 4.61 -1.28 13.40
N LEU A 115 5.14 -1.23 12.17
CA LEU A 115 4.50 -1.77 10.99
C LEU A 115 5.10 -3.13 10.61
N ARG A 116 4.22 -4.06 10.26
CA ARG A 116 4.56 -5.26 9.50
C ARG A 116 3.56 -5.42 8.35
N MET A 117 4.06 -5.65 7.15
CA MET A 117 3.24 -5.90 5.96
C MET A 117 3.59 -7.26 5.37
N THR A 118 2.56 -8.05 5.04
CA THR A 118 2.73 -9.38 4.44
C THR A 118 1.81 -9.48 3.22
N PRO A 119 2.32 -9.43 1.98
CA PRO A 119 1.50 -9.77 0.81
C PRO A 119 1.08 -11.24 0.91
N ILE A 120 -0.19 -11.51 0.63
CA ILE A 120 -0.78 -12.85 0.67
C ILE A 120 -1.63 -13.08 -0.59
N GLU A 121 -2.09 -14.32 -0.79
CA GLU A 121 -2.95 -14.69 -1.93
C GLU A 121 -2.36 -14.30 -3.31
N GLY A 122 -1.06 -14.55 -3.49
CA GLY A 122 -0.35 -14.16 -4.72
C GLY A 122 -0.25 -12.64 -4.89
N GLY A 123 -0.25 -11.89 -3.79
CA GLY A 123 -0.15 -10.43 -3.80
C GLY A 123 -1.49 -9.72 -3.99
N LYS A 124 -2.62 -10.42 -4.10
CA LYS A 124 -3.96 -9.81 -4.24
C LYS A 124 -4.45 -9.13 -2.96
N LYS A 125 -3.93 -9.55 -1.80
CA LYS A 125 -4.23 -8.97 -0.50
C LYS A 125 -2.94 -8.65 0.25
N LEU A 126 -3.04 -7.72 1.18
CA LEU A 126 -1.94 -7.30 2.06
C LEU A 126 -2.42 -7.33 3.50
N GLU A 127 -1.79 -8.15 4.32
CA GLU A 127 -1.95 -8.03 5.77
C GLU A 127 -1.09 -6.85 6.24
N VAL A 128 -1.73 -5.87 6.87
CA VAL A 128 -1.08 -4.70 7.45
C VAL A 128 -1.29 -4.74 8.96
N ARG A 129 -0.19 -4.95 9.71
CA ARG A 129 -0.21 -5.01 11.16
C ARG A 129 0.45 -3.77 11.76
N GLY A 130 -0.30 -3.07 12.61
CA GLY A 130 0.21 -2.04 13.51
C GLY A 130 0.29 -2.56 14.95
N SER A 131 1.43 -2.41 15.63
CA SER A 131 1.59 -2.84 17.03
C SER A 131 2.39 -1.87 17.91
N ILE A 132 2.15 -1.98 19.22
CA ILE A 132 2.97 -1.43 20.31
C ILE A 132 3.38 -2.63 21.17
N GLY A 133 4.65 -3.03 21.06
CA GLY A 133 5.13 -4.27 21.68
C GLY A 133 4.36 -5.50 21.18
N PRO A 134 3.88 -6.40 22.06
CA PRO A 134 3.15 -7.60 21.64
C PRO A 134 1.69 -7.30 21.22
N PHE A 135 1.15 -6.17 21.63
CA PHE A 135 -0.24 -5.79 21.35
C PHE A 135 -0.34 -5.10 20.00
N GLY A 136 -1.22 -5.59 19.13
CA GLY A 136 -1.41 -5.01 17.81
C GLY A 136 -2.64 -5.55 17.12
N ARG A 137 -3.01 -4.86 16.04
CA ARG A 137 -4.12 -5.24 15.16
C ARG A 137 -3.60 -5.47 13.77
N THR A 138 -4.17 -6.47 13.10
CA THR A 138 -3.89 -6.76 11.69
C THR A 138 -5.15 -6.46 10.91
N GLN A 139 -5.01 -5.73 9.82
CA GLN A 139 -6.07 -5.50 8.85
C GLN A 139 -5.68 -6.12 7.52
N THR A 140 -6.68 -6.53 6.74
CA THR A 140 -6.45 -7.05 5.40
C THR A 140 -6.86 -6.00 4.39
N TRP A 141 -5.91 -5.52 3.60
CA TRP A 141 -6.15 -4.59 2.51
C TRP A 141 -6.27 -5.35 1.20
N VAL A 142 -7.12 -4.83 0.31
CA VAL A 142 -7.39 -5.43 -1.00
C VAL A 142 -6.67 -4.64 -2.07
N ARG A 143 -5.97 -5.32 -2.97
CA ARG A 143 -5.31 -4.65 -4.09
C ARG A 143 -6.34 -4.10 -5.07
N VAL A 144 -6.15 -2.86 -5.52
CA VAL A 144 -7.05 -2.19 -6.48
C VAL A 144 -6.60 -2.38 -7.94
N GLN A 145 -5.30 -2.62 -8.16
CA GLN A 145 -4.66 -2.72 -9.48
C GLN A 145 -3.94 -4.05 -9.65
#